data_AF-A0A2P6FGH2-F1
#
_entry.id   AF-A0A2P6FGH2-F1
#
_cell.length_a   1.000
_cell.length_b   1.000
_cell.length_c   1.000
_cell.angle_alpha   90.00
_cell.angle_beta   90.00
_cell.angle_gamma   90.00
#
_symmetry.space_group_name_H-M   'P 1'
#
loop_
_entity.id
_entity.type
_entity.pdbx_description
1 polymer ?
#
loop_
_entity_poly.entity_id
_entity_poly.type
_entity_poly.pdbx_seq_one_letter_code
_entity_poly.pdbx_strand_id
1 'polypeptide(L)' 'MEKINSIIKQIEQVKQICGDDFKKWPNKMAHETLKMVYEELKEAIDNGKIL' A
#
# COMPACT_ATOMS: atom_id res chain seq x y z
N MET A 1 4.80 -10.03 11.80
CA MET A 1 5.70 -8.99 11.26
C MET A 1 6.13 -9.29 9.82
N GLU A 2 6.77 -10.44 9.52
CA GLU A 2 7.28 -10.73 8.15
C GLU A 2 6.25 -10.58 7.02
N LYS A 3 4.99 -11.00 7.25
CA LYS A 3 3.92 -10.88 6.26
C LYS A 3 3.55 -9.42 5.94
N ILE A 4 3.56 -8.54 6.94
CA ILE A 4 3.20 -7.13 6.74
C ILE A 4 4.33 -6.40 6.00
N ASN A 5 5.58 -6.67 6.36
CA ASN A 5 6.75 -6.15 5.64
C ASN A 5 6.77 -6.61 4.17
N SER A 6 6.33 -7.83 3.89
CA SER A 6 6.18 -8.33 2.51
C SER A 6 5.09 -7.57 1.73
N ILE A 7 3.94 -7.32 2.35
CA ILE A 7 2.83 -6.56 1.74
C ILE A 7 3.27 -5.12 1.42
N ILE A 8 3.97 -4.46 2.34
CA ILE A 8 4.48 -3.09 2.14
C ILE A 8 5.43 -3.03 0.95
N LYS A 9 6.39 -3.96 0.89
CA LYS A 9 7.33 -4.03 -0.25
C LYS A 9 6.63 -4.23 -1.59
N GLN A 10 5.60 -5.08 -1.63
CA GLN A 10 4.80 -5.27 -2.85
C GLN A 10 4.06 -3.99 -3.25
N ILE A 11 3.52 -3.27 -2.28
CA ILE A 11 2.84 -1.99 -2.54
C ILE A 11 3.83 -0.94 -3.07
N GLU A 12 5.03 -0.82 -2.50
CA GLU A 12 6.06 0.09 -3.00
C GLU A 12 6.51 -0.27 -4.42
N GLN A 13 6.63 -1.57 -4.74
CA GLN A 13 6.93 -2.01 -6.11
C GLN A 13 5.84 -1.62 -7.10
N VAL A 14 4.57 -1.80 -6.75
CA VAL A 14 3.45 -1.37 -7.60
C VAL A 14 3.49 0.15 -7.80
N LYS A 15 3.78 0.91 -6.74
CA LYS A 15 3.93 2.37 -6.83
C LYS A 15 5.09 2.81 -7.73
N GLN A 16 6.23 2.10 -7.72
CA GLN A 16 7.33 2.41 -8.64
C GLN A 16 6.97 2.19 -10.12
N ILE A 17 6.13 1.20 -10.41
CA ILE A 17 5.72 0.84 -11.78
C ILE A 17 4.56 1.72 -12.26
N CYS A 18 3.55 1.92 -11.42
CA CYS A 18 2.28 2.55 -11.78
C CYS A 18 2.18 4.02 -11.34
N GLY A 19 3.11 4.50 -10.49
CA GLY A 19 3.03 5.79 -9.82
C GLY A 19 1.94 5.83 -8.73
N ASP A 20 1.63 7.03 -8.27
CA ASP A 20 0.56 7.30 -7.29
C ASP A 20 -0.87 7.26 -7.87
N ASP A 21 -1.03 6.85 -9.13
CA ASP A 21 -2.34 6.70 -9.76
C ASP A 21 -2.93 5.31 -9.46
N PHE A 22 -3.68 5.23 -8.35
CA PHE A 22 -4.32 3.99 -7.88
C PHE A 22 -5.27 3.35 -8.91
N LYS A 23 -5.71 4.07 -9.96
CA LYS A 23 -6.52 3.50 -11.04
C LYS A 23 -5.69 2.60 -11.97
N LYS A 24 -4.38 2.78 -12.01
CA LYS A 24 -3.44 1.99 -12.83
C LYS A 24 -2.92 0.75 -12.10
N TRP A 25 -3.20 0.62 -10.82
CA TRP A 25 -2.72 -0.49 -10.03
C TRP A 25 -3.47 -1.77 -10.41
N PRO A 26 -2.78 -2.90 -10.62
CA PRO A 26 -3.40 -4.16 -11.02
C PRO A 26 -4.12 -4.80 -9.82
N ASN A 27 -5.29 -4.24 -9.44
CA ASN A 27 -6.09 -4.71 -8.30
C ASN A 27 -7.57 -4.84 -8.68
N LYS A 28 -8.27 -5.72 -7.96
CA LYS A 28 -9.73 -5.94 -8.09
C LYS A 28 -10.56 -5.05 -7.16
N MET A 29 -9.94 -4.35 -6.21
CA MET A 29 -10.66 -3.42 -5.32
C MET A 29 -10.94 -2.09 -6.01
N ALA A 30 -11.98 -1.39 -5.54
CA ALA A 30 -12.21 0.00 -5.91
C ALA A 30 -10.98 0.86 -5.56
N HIS A 31 -10.62 1.78 -6.45
CA HIS A 31 -9.45 2.64 -6.30
C HIS A 31 -9.49 3.51 -5.02
N GLU A 32 -10.68 3.94 -4.60
CA GLU A 32 -10.88 4.68 -3.35
C GLU A 32 -10.56 3.83 -2.11
N THR A 33 -11.04 2.59 -2.08
CA THR A 33 -10.72 1.62 -1.01
C THR A 33 -9.23 1.31 -0.99
N LEU A 34 -8.61 1.11 -2.15
CA LEU A 34 -7.18 0.83 -2.26
C LEU A 34 -6.33 2.00 -1.73
N LYS A 35 -6.71 3.24 -2.05
CA LYS A 35 -6.06 4.44 -1.55
C LYS A 35 -6.17 4.52 -0.02
N MET A 36 -7.36 4.33 0.53
CA MET A 36 -7.60 4.38 1.98
C MET A 36 -6.72 3.36 2.72
N VAL A 37 -6.71 2.11 2.26
CA VAL A 37 -5.89 1.04 2.85
C VAL A 37 -4.39 1.36 2.77
N TYR A 38 -3.93 1.95 1.66
CA TYR A 38 -2.54 2.37 1.54
C TYR A 38 -2.18 3.48 2.53
N GLU A 39 -3.04 4.49 2.69
CA GLU A 39 -2.82 5.60 3.62
C GLU A 39 -2.82 5.12 5.08
N GLU A 40 -3.75 4.23 5.47
CA GLU A 40 -3.77 3.63 6.79
C GLU A 40 -2.53 2.77 7.07
N LEU A 41 -2.10 1.96 6.09
CA LEU A 41 -0.87 1.16 6.22
C LEU A 41 0.35 2.06 6.37
N LYS A 42 0.45 3.13 5.57
CA LYS A 42 1.55 4.09 5.65
C LYS A 42 1.58 4.77 7.02
N GLU A 43 0.44 5.27 7.50
CA GLU A 43 0.33 5.90 8.81
C GLU A 43 0.70 4.94 9.95
N ALA A 44 0.32 3.67 9.85
CA ALA A 44 0.65 2.67 10.84
C ALA A 44 2.16 2.34 10.89
N ILE A 45 2.85 2.44 9.74
CA ILE A 45 4.32 2.30 9.64
C ILE A 45 5.02 3.54 10.20
N ASP A 46 4.63 4.74 9.76
CA ASP A 46 5.21 6.02 10.20
C ASP A 46 5.09 6.20 11.72
N ASN A 47 3.96 5.78 12.31
CA ASN A 47 3.74 5.83 13.75
C ASN A 47 4.39 4.68 14.53
N GLY A 48 5.13 3.78 13.87
CA GLY A 48 5.76 2.62 14.52
C GLY A 48 4.77 1.63 15.15
N LYS A 49 3.48 1.70 14.80
CA LYS A 49 2.43 0.80 15.29
C LYS A 49 2.55 -0.59 14.68
N ILE A 50 3.22 -0.69 13.53
CA ILE A 50 3.59 -1.93 12.87
C ILE A 50 5.12 -1.99 12.89
N LEU A 51 5.66 -2.51 13.99
CA LEU A 51 7.04 -2.99 14.11
C LEU A 51 7.02 -4.51 14.25
#